data_AF-A0A7H8PP47-F1
#
_entry.id   AF-A0A7H8PP47-F1
#
_cell.length_a   1.000
_cell.length_b   1.000
_cell.length_c   1.000
_cell.angle_alpha   90.00
_cell.angle_beta   90.00
_cell.angle_gamma   90.00
#
_symmetry.space_group_name_H-M   'P 1'
#
loop_
_entity.id
_entity.type
_entity.pdbx_description
1 polymer ?
#
loop_
_entity_poly.entity_id
_entity_poly.type
_entity_poly.pdbx_seq_one_letter_code
_entity_poly.pdbx_strand_id
1 'polypeptide(L)'
;MRIQFLLIISFLFCSCFNEKSDKALLEQDKLALESQLDSDKVLLYKFGKICIRSAGAENHKNQEYQKFKKTLDKVSNTFLSEQAKSPEEWSLMDYINLYKDYNSIKKFIKKTDEDSFPTLLEVFHKISGDSILVQHPIAEKNDKEFIQNMEHALLSIIVIASRDLGKEISLYESAKTHPERLPDGEIKALLQFFRGFLFFEKKLFYLSEDEISKNIEWLEKHPTIDLAFTRTIFQWGKLDNKKTHIAFHAINHLFRGFDRLMMDREIDEKRALKDFESFISDAKEIGLDNEIVWAIETFLYLKNEEPEKAIIAIKKLKTSPLLSNTERASMNESITYLQNRETGKVLNGVYDKYFLSKVATKYMISILIKVDWKKLMKAHEIPYTDEVFDTIDSFNHFIENIDKYSNMETIENAGKTLKDEGSKLWDKAKELLPEKEE
;
A
#
# COMPACT_ATOMS: atom_id res chain seq x y z
N MET A 1 -39.28 -27.37 37.95
CA MET A 1 -38.02 -26.61 38.12
C MET A 1 -36.78 -27.28 37.53
N ARG A 2 -36.47 -28.57 37.79
CA ARG A 2 -35.26 -29.21 37.23
C ARG A 2 -35.25 -29.38 35.69
N ILE A 3 -36.41 -29.58 35.06
CA ILE A 3 -36.51 -29.75 33.59
C ILE A 3 -36.41 -28.40 32.84
N GLN A 4 -36.93 -27.30 33.41
CA GLN A 4 -36.79 -25.96 32.84
C GLN A 4 -35.35 -25.44 32.88
N PHE A 5 -34.58 -25.79 33.92
CA PHE A 5 -33.17 -25.41 34.03
C PHE A 5 -32.29 -26.14 33.00
N LEU A 6 -32.60 -27.41 32.70
CA LEU A 6 -31.92 -28.19 31.65
C LEU A 6 -32.24 -27.70 30.24
N LEU A 7 -33.47 -27.24 29.98
CA LEU A 7 -33.86 -26.63 28.69
C LEU A 7 -33.20 -25.26 28.46
N ILE A 8 -33.05 -24.44 29.51
CA ILE A 8 -32.35 -23.14 29.41
C ILE A 8 -30.85 -23.33 29.19
N ILE A 9 -30.24 -24.35 29.82
CA ILE A 9 -28.83 -24.69 29.57
C ILE A 9 -28.65 -25.29 28.17
N SER A 10 -29.59 -26.12 27.68
CA SER A 10 -29.56 -26.59 26.27
C SER A 10 -29.78 -25.47 25.25
N PHE A 11 -30.58 -24.44 25.56
CA PHE A 11 -30.72 -23.25 24.72
C PHE A 11 -29.48 -22.34 24.76
N LEU A 12 -28.77 -22.26 25.89
CA LEU A 12 -27.50 -21.54 26.01
C LEU A 12 -26.32 -22.23 25.31
N PHE A 13 -26.40 -23.54 25.06
CA PHE A 13 -25.46 -24.26 24.18
C PHE A 13 -25.93 -24.35 22.71
N CYS A 14 -27.16 -23.92 22.40
CA CYS A 14 -27.67 -23.79 21.02
C CYS A 14 -27.53 -22.37 20.44
N SER A 15 -26.93 -21.42 21.17
CA SER A 15 -26.30 -20.26 20.52
C SER A 15 -25.05 -20.76 19.80
N CYS A 16 -25.27 -21.38 18.65
CA CYS A 16 -24.27 -21.59 17.63
C CYS A 16 -23.48 -20.29 17.54
N PHE A 17 -22.16 -20.36 17.79
CA PHE A 17 -21.22 -19.42 17.21
C PHE A 17 -21.50 -19.46 15.71
N ASN A 18 -22.40 -18.60 15.23
CA ASN A 18 -22.57 -18.40 13.80
C ASN A 18 -21.28 -17.71 13.38
N GLU A 19 -20.35 -18.53 12.90
CA GLU A 19 -19.15 -18.09 12.23
C GLU A 19 -19.56 -17.01 11.23
N LYS A 20 -18.96 -15.82 11.36
CA LYS A 20 -19.36 -14.68 10.52
C LYS A 20 -19.17 -15.07 9.05
N SER A 21 -20.12 -14.67 8.21
CA SER A 21 -20.03 -14.91 6.78
C SER A 21 -18.91 -14.08 6.15
N ASP A 22 -18.38 -14.52 5.01
CA ASP A 22 -17.35 -13.82 4.24
C ASP A 22 -17.75 -12.35 4.01
N LYS A 23 -19.01 -12.11 3.66
CA LYS A 23 -19.57 -10.76 3.48
C LYS A 23 -19.51 -9.92 4.75
N ALA A 24 -19.84 -10.47 5.91
CA ALA A 24 -19.84 -9.71 7.17
C ALA A 24 -18.41 -9.33 7.59
N LEU A 25 -17.44 -10.19 7.33
CA LEU A 25 -16.02 -9.95 7.63
C LEU A 25 -15.39 -8.96 6.65
N LEU A 26 -15.77 -9.03 5.37
CA LEU A 26 -15.40 -8.03 4.36
C LEU A 26 -15.92 -6.63 4.73
N GLU A 27 -17.17 -6.51 5.19
CA GLU A 27 -17.70 -5.21 5.67
C GLU A 27 -16.97 -4.73 6.92
N GLN A 28 -16.53 -5.63 7.80
CA GLN A 28 -15.72 -5.25 8.96
C GLN A 28 -14.37 -4.68 8.53
N ASP A 29 -13.72 -5.26 7.52
CA ASP A 29 -12.47 -4.73 6.95
C ASP A 29 -12.68 -3.38 6.27
N LYS A 30 -13.82 -3.14 5.62
CA LYS A 30 -14.15 -1.80 5.06
C LYS A 30 -14.26 -0.73 6.15
N LEU A 31 -14.91 -1.05 7.27
CA LEU A 31 -14.98 -0.13 8.42
C LEU A 31 -13.60 0.09 9.04
N ALA A 32 -12.78 -0.96 9.15
CA ALA A 32 -11.41 -0.84 9.63
C ALA A 32 -10.54 -0.01 8.68
N LEU A 33 -10.72 -0.14 7.37
CA LEU A 33 -10.07 0.69 6.36
C LEU A 33 -10.41 2.16 6.59
N GLU A 34 -11.70 2.52 6.66
CA GLU A 34 -12.12 3.91 6.93
C GLU A 34 -11.47 4.49 8.18
N SER A 35 -11.39 3.71 9.26
CA SER A 35 -10.71 4.13 10.49
C SER A 35 -9.20 4.30 10.32
N GLN A 36 -8.54 3.49 9.49
CA GLN A 36 -7.11 3.61 9.21
C GLN A 36 -6.77 4.80 8.29
N LEU A 37 -7.76 5.31 7.55
CA LEU A 37 -7.60 6.48 6.69
C LEU A 37 -7.76 7.82 7.44
N ASP A 38 -8.35 7.84 8.64
CA ASP A 38 -8.48 9.05 9.46
C ASP A 38 -7.20 9.30 10.28
N SER A 39 -6.12 9.71 9.61
CA SER A 39 -4.88 10.15 10.27
C SER A 39 -4.51 11.58 9.88
N ASP A 40 -3.87 12.32 10.79
CA ASP A 40 -3.38 13.67 10.50
C ASP A 40 -2.32 13.67 9.37
N LYS A 41 -1.55 12.57 9.23
CA LYS A 41 -0.60 12.40 8.12
C LYS A 41 -1.30 12.27 6.78
N VAL A 42 -2.38 11.49 6.69
CA VAL A 42 -3.23 11.40 5.50
C VAL A 42 -3.89 12.74 5.21
N LEU A 43 -4.33 13.47 6.24
CA LEU A 43 -4.96 14.76 6.07
C LEU A 43 -3.97 15.85 5.57
N LEU A 44 -2.74 15.83 6.05
CA LEU A 44 -1.63 16.65 5.53
C LEU A 44 -1.32 16.28 4.08
N TYR A 45 -1.26 14.99 3.76
CA TYR A 45 -1.09 14.52 2.39
C TYR A 45 -2.18 15.04 1.45
N LYS A 46 -3.43 14.89 1.87
CA LYS A 46 -4.59 15.39 1.15
C LYS A 46 -4.57 16.91 0.98
N PHE A 47 -4.08 17.65 1.98
CA PHE A 47 -3.89 19.10 1.89
C PHE A 47 -2.96 19.48 0.74
N GLY A 48 -1.76 18.88 0.66
CA GLY A 48 -0.84 19.15 -0.43
C GLY A 48 -1.40 18.80 -1.80
N LYS A 49 -1.99 17.60 -1.91
CA LYS A 49 -2.61 17.12 -3.16
C LYS A 49 -3.74 18.06 -3.62
N ILE A 50 -4.62 18.50 -2.71
CA ILE A 50 -5.67 19.47 -3.03
C ILE A 50 -5.07 20.82 -3.46
N CYS A 51 -4.06 21.34 -2.76
CA CYS A 51 -3.41 22.60 -3.14
C CYS A 51 -2.88 22.54 -4.57
N ILE A 52 -2.08 21.51 -4.90
CA ILE A 52 -1.51 21.31 -6.24
C ILE A 52 -2.62 21.14 -7.28
N ARG A 53 -3.57 20.22 -7.06
CA ARG A 53 -4.66 19.95 -8.01
C ARG A 53 -5.54 21.18 -8.26
N SER A 54 -5.70 22.02 -7.25
CA SER A 54 -6.52 23.22 -7.34
C SER A 54 -5.90 24.35 -8.18
N ALA A 55 -4.59 24.34 -8.43
CA ALA A 55 -3.94 25.28 -9.35
C ALA A 55 -4.45 25.13 -10.79
N GLY A 56 -4.87 23.91 -11.17
CA GLY A 56 -5.49 23.62 -12.46
C GLY A 56 -6.94 24.11 -12.60
N ALA A 57 -7.62 24.41 -11.48
CA ALA A 57 -9.06 24.67 -11.45
C ALA A 57 -9.39 26.17 -11.69
N GLU A 58 -9.51 26.58 -12.96
CA GLU A 58 -10.06 27.89 -13.29
C GLU A 58 -11.57 27.95 -13.00
N ASN A 59 -12.02 28.98 -12.30
CA ASN A 59 -13.44 29.25 -12.05
C ASN A 59 -14.24 28.08 -11.47
N HIS A 60 -13.65 27.32 -10.52
CA HIS A 60 -14.40 26.30 -9.80
C HIS A 60 -15.64 26.95 -9.13
N LYS A 61 -16.84 26.48 -9.49
CA LYS A 61 -18.13 27.05 -9.07
C LYS A 61 -18.43 26.89 -7.57
N ASN A 62 -17.52 26.27 -6.82
CA ASN A 62 -17.70 26.00 -5.40
C ASN A 62 -17.32 27.24 -4.58
N GLN A 63 -18.31 27.80 -3.88
CA GLN A 63 -18.11 28.98 -3.04
C GLN A 63 -17.09 28.75 -1.91
N GLU A 64 -16.96 27.54 -1.39
CA GLU A 64 -15.94 27.22 -0.39
C GLU A 64 -14.52 27.23 -0.97
N TYR A 65 -14.33 26.73 -2.20
CA TYR A 65 -13.04 26.84 -2.88
C TYR A 65 -12.63 28.30 -3.06
N GLN A 66 -13.55 29.17 -3.50
CA GLN A 66 -13.26 30.59 -3.69
C GLN A 66 -12.84 31.30 -2.39
N LYS A 67 -13.37 30.88 -1.24
CA LYS A 67 -12.96 31.40 0.07
C LYS A 67 -11.49 31.09 0.39
N PHE A 68 -11.01 29.92 -0.01
CA PHE A 68 -9.66 29.45 0.31
C PHE A 68 -8.66 29.56 -0.84
N LYS A 69 -9.11 30.02 -2.02
CA LYS A 69 -8.30 30.12 -3.24
C LYS A 69 -6.94 30.78 -3.02
N LYS A 70 -6.89 31.90 -2.29
CA LYS A 70 -5.62 32.60 -2.01
C LYS A 70 -4.62 31.72 -1.25
N THR A 71 -5.09 30.96 -0.26
CA THR A 71 -4.24 30.05 0.52
C THR A 71 -3.81 28.86 -0.33
N LEU A 72 -4.74 28.27 -1.09
CA LEU A 72 -4.46 27.17 -2.00
C LEU A 72 -3.43 27.55 -3.07
N ASP A 73 -3.61 28.70 -3.73
CA ASP A 73 -2.72 29.22 -4.76
C ASP A 73 -1.31 29.47 -4.17
N LYS A 74 -1.23 30.10 -2.99
CA LYS A 74 0.04 30.33 -2.28
C LYS A 74 0.79 29.02 -2.02
N VAL A 75 0.12 28.03 -1.44
CA VAL A 75 0.72 26.74 -1.10
C VAL A 75 1.11 25.96 -2.37
N SER A 76 0.25 25.97 -3.40
CA SER A 76 0.53 25.31 -4.68
C SER A 76 1.77 25.89 -5.35
N ASN A 77 1.94 27.23 -5.34
CA ASN A 77 3.12 27.88 -5.88
C ASN A 77 4.39 27.47 -5.14
N THR A 78 4.32 27.27 -3.82
CA THR A 78 5.47 26.76 -3.06
C THR A 78 5.88 25.38 -3.56
N PHE A 79 4.94 24.45 -3.74
CA PHE A 79 5.23 23.08 -4.22
C PHE A 79 5.54 22.96 -5.71
N LEU A 80 5.18 23.96 -6.53
CA LEU A 80 5.38 23.93 -7.99
C LEU A 80 6.51 24.85 -8.48
N SER A 81 7.11 25.65 -7.58
CA SER A 81 8.18 26.58 -7.92
C SER A 81 9.53 25.90 -8.16
N GLU A 82 10.50 26.62 -8.73
CA GLU A 82 11.89 26.13 -8.83
C GLU A 82 12.50 25.81 -7.46
N GLN A 83 12.07 26.51 -6.40
CA GLN A 83 12.47 26.23 -5.01
C GLN A 83 11.92 24.90 -4.49
N ALA A 84 10.85 24.36 -5.09
CA ALA A 84 10.38 23.00 -4.81
C ALA A 84 11.38 21.95 -5.32
N LYS A 85 12.13 22.24 -6.39
CA LYS A 85 13.15 21.32 -6.93
C LYS A 85 14.40 21.23 -6.06
N SER A 86 14.49 22.02 -4.99
CA SER A 86 15.57 21.96 -3.98
C SER A 86 14.98 22.13 -2.57
N PRO A 87 14.21 21.15 -2.07
CA PRO A 87 13.52 21.24 -0.79
C PRO A 87 14.45 21.50 0.40
N GLU A 88 15.72 21.09 0.29
CA GLU A 88 16.75 21.33 1.32
C GLU A 88 17.03 22.82 1.57
N GLU A 89 16.62 23.70 0.64
CA GLU A 89 16.78 25.15 0.76
C GLU A 89 15.60 25.85 1.47
N TRP A 90 14.59 25.10 1.93
CA TRP A 90 13.44 25.68 2.63
C TRP A 90 13.83 26.19 4.03
N SER A 91 13.46 27.42 4.34
CA SER A 91 13.71 28.01 5.65
C SER A 91 12.72 27.50 6.70
N LEU A 92 13.08 27.59 8.00
CA LEU A 92 12.16 27.33 9.11
C LEU A 92 10.82 28.07 8.96
N MET A 93 10.87 29.32 8.49
CA MET A 93 9.67 30.14 8.32
C MET A 93 8.75 29.62 7.22
N ASP A 94 9.29 28.95 6.20
CA ASP A 94 8.50 28.34 5.14
C ASP A 94 7.64 27.19 5.70
N TYR A 95 8.24 26.33 6.54
CA TYR A 95 7.50 25.26 7.23
C TYR A 95 6.42 25.78 8.18
N ILE A 96 6.74 26.79 8.99
CA ILE A 96 5.76 27.39 9.92
C ILE A 96 4.59 28.01 9.14
N ASN A 97 4.88 28.73 8.06
CA ASN A 97 3.85 29.34 7.23
C ASN A 97 2.96 28.29 6.56
N LEU A 98 3.55 27.21 6.03
CA LEU A 98 2.79 26.11 5.43
C LEU A 98 1.91 25.39 6.46
N TYR A 99 2.42 25.16 7.67
CA TYR A 99 1.63 24.56 8.75
C TYR A 99 0.47 25.45 9.21
N LYS A 100 0.69 26.77 9.27
CA LYS A 100 -0.36 27.75 9.53
C LYS A 100 -1.42 27.74 8.43
N ASP A 101 -0.99 27.72 7.18
CA ASP A 101 -1.90 27.63 6.02
C ASP A 101 -2.74 26.35 6.09
N TYR A 102 -2.11 25.20 6.37
CA TYR A 102 -2.80 23.93 6.64
C TYR A 102 -3.87 24.06 7.73
N ASN A 103 -3.50 24.56 8.92
CA ASN A 103 -4.44 24.71 10.03
C ASN A 103 -5.62 25.63 9.68
N SER A 104 -5.36 26.71 8.94
CA SER A 104 -6.39 27.67 8.54
C SER A 104 -7.46 27.07 7.62
N ILE A 105 -7.12 26.02 6.86
CA ILE A 105 -8.03 25.36 5.92
C ILE A 105 -8.32 23.89 6.24
N LYS A 106 -7.85 23.38 7.39
CA LYS A 106 -7.95 21.96 7.80
C LYS A 106 -9.37 21.40 7.68
N LYS A 107 -10.39 22.16 8.13
CA LYS A 107 -11.80 21.76 8.06
C LYS A 107 -12.31 21.61 6.62
N PHE A 108 -11.83 22.45 5.70
CA PHE A 108 -12.13 22.35 4.28
C PHE A 108 -11.49 21.09 3.68
N ILE A 109 -10.19 20.87 3.93
CA ILE A 109 -9.47 19.68 3.43
C ILE A 109 -10.11 18.37 3.92
N LYS A 110 -10.54 18.30 5.18
CA LYS A 110 -11.17 17.08 5.71
C LYS A 110 -12.44 16.71 4.94
N LYS A 111 -13.24 17.68 4.50
CA LYS A 111 -14.53 17.46 3.83
C LYS A 111 -14.44 17.40 2.30
N THR A 112 -13.45 18.02 1.71
CA THR A 112 -13.34 18.14 0.25
C THR A 112 -12.79 16.85 -0.35
N ASP A 113 -13.45 16.30 -1.36
CA ASP A 113 -12.90 15.21 -2.16
C ASP A 113 -11.90 15.78 -3.17
N GLU A 114 -10.65 15.32 -3.14
CA GLU A 114 -9.58 15.80 -4.01
C GLU A 114 -9.86 15.53 -5.51
N ASP A 115 -10.68 14.51 -5.81
CA ASP A 115 -11.09 14.16 -7.16
C ASP A 115 -12.12 15.11 -7.77
N SER A 116 -12.65 16.04 -6.97
CA SER A 116 -13.40 17.19 -7.48
C SER A 116 -12.52 18.15 -8.29
N PHE A 117 -11.20 18.13 -8.09
CA PHE A 117 -10.23 18.92 -8.85
C PHE A 117 -9.70 18.17 -10.09
N PRO A 118 -9.00 18.87 -11.01
CA PRO A 118 -8.23 18.21 -12.07
C PRO A 118 -7.17 17.26 -11.52
N THR A 119 -6.83 16.22 -12.26
CA THR A 119 -5.70 15.32 -12.01
C THR A 119 -4.36 16.06 -12.05
N LEU A 120 -3.31 15.49 -11.47
CA LEU A 120 -1.95 16.03 -11.51
C LEU A 120 -1.46 16.19 -12.96
N LEU A 121 -1.77 15.22 -13.82
CA LEU A 121 -1.42 15.30 -15.25
C LEU A 121 -2.11 16.50 -15.93
N GLU A 122 -3.39 16.73 -15.66
CA GLU A 122 -4.12 17.91 -16.18
C GLU A 122 -3.53 19.23 -15.65
N VAL A 123 -3.07 19.26 -14.39
CA VAL A 123 -2.43 20.43 -13.78
C VAL A 123 -1.10 20.75 -14.46
N PHE A 124 -0.20 19.76 -14.59
CA PHE A 124 1.10 19.97 -15.24
C PHE A 124 0.95 20.33 -16.72
N HIS A 125 -0.03 19.72 -17.40
CA HIS A 125 -0.37 20.12 -18.76
C HIS A 125 -0.76 21.60 -18.86
N LYS A 126 -1.64 22.05 -17.96
CA LYS A 126 -2.11 23.43 -17.96
C LYS A 126 -1.00 24.44 -17.61
N ILE A 127 -0.11 24.08 -16.68
CA ILE A 127 0.97 24.96 -16.21
C ILE A 127 2.11 25.04 -17.24
N SER A 128 2.42 23.94 -17.94
CA SER A 128 3.50 23.91 -18.95
C SER A 128 3.16 24.71 -20.22
N GLY A 129 1.88 24.94 -20.52
CA GLY A 129 1.45 25.66 -21.72
C GLY A 129 1.75 24.92 -23.03
N ASP A 130 2.10 23.64 -22.95
CA ASP A 130 2.53 22.84 -24.09
C ASP A 130 1.36 22.57 -25.05
N SER A 131 1.46 23.17 -26.24
CA SER A 131 0.46 23.08 -27.32
C SER A 131 0.66 21.84 -28.22
N ILE A 132 1.66 20.97 -27.95
CA ILE A 132 2.17 19.97 -28.90
C ILE A 132 1.53 18.57 -28.69
N LEU A 133 0.87 18.31 -27.56
CA LEU A 133 0.18 17.04 -27.27
C LEU A 133 -1.36 17.12 -27.44
N VAL A 134 -1.83 17.72 -28.54
CA VAL A 134 -3.26 17.85 -28.89
C VAL A 134 -3.93 16.50 -29.26
N GLN A 135 -3.27 15.34 -29.07
CA GLN A 135 -3.85 14.04 -29.48
C GLN A 135 -4.59 13.25 -28.39
N HIS A 136 -4.66 13.74 -27.16
CA HIS A 136 -5.65 13.24 -26.20
C HIS A 136 -6.42 14.42 -25.61
N PRO A 137 -7.55 14.81 -26.22
CA PRO A 137 -8.53 15.66 -25.56
C PRO A 137 -8.77 15.08 -24.17
N ILE A 138 -8.93 15.95 -23.17
CA ILE A 138 -9.59 15.60 -21.91
C ILE A 138 -10.93 14.99 -22.33
N ALA A 139 -10.95 13.67 -22.34
CA ALA A 139 -11.99 12.92 -22.98
C ALA A 139 -13.14 12.77 -21.98
N GLU A 140 -14.18 12.06 -22.37
CA GLU A 140 -15.48 12.04 -21.72
C GLU A 140 -15.37 11.68 -20.22
N LYS A 141 -16.46 11.79 -19.44
CA LYS A 141 -16.46 11.47 -18.00
C LYS A 141 -15.74 10.15 -17.65
N ASN A 142 -15.80 9.16 -18.53
CA ASN A 142 -15.13 7.86 -18.40
C ASN A 142 -13.59 7.96 -18.45
N ASP A 143 -13.03 8.89 -19.20
CA ASP A 143 -11.59 9.09 -19.32
C ASP A 143 -11.01 9.79 -18.09
N LYS A 144 -11.76 10.72 -17.47
CA LYS A 144 -11.36 11.33 -16.20
C LYS A 144 -11.28 10.28 -15.08
N GLU A 145 -12.32 9.44 -14.93
CA GLU A 145 -12.34 8.41 -13.89
C GLU A 145 -11.20 7.38 -14.11
N PHE A 146 -10.89 7.03 -15.36
CA PHE A 146 -9.75 6.18 -15.70
C PHE A 146 -8.42 6.80 -15.26
N ILE A 147 -8.16 8.06 -15.63
CA ILE A 147 -6.90 8.74 -15.30
C ILE A 147 -6.76 8.90 -13.77
N GLN A 148 -7.83 9.24 -13.06
CA GLN A 148 -7.83 9.32 -11.59
C GLN A 148 -7.45 8.00 -10.94
N ASN A 149 -8.02 6.89 -11.42
CA ASN A 149 -7.67 5.56 -10.95
C ASN A 149 -6.19 5.25 -11.17
N MET A 150 -5.66 5.58 -12.34
CA MET A 150 -4.25 5.36 -12.67
C MET A 150 -3.31 6.22 -11.83
N GLU A 151 -3.65 7.49 -11.60
CA GLU A 151 -2.91 8.39 -10.71
C GLU A 151 -2.83 7.82 -9.29
N HIS A 152 -3.98 7.46 -8.71
CA HIS A 152 -4.05 6.88 -7.37
C HIS A 152 -3.28 5.56 -7.26
N ALA A 153 -3.40 4.69 -8.27
CA ALA A 153 -2.64 3.44 -8.34
C ALA A 153 -1.14 3.69 -8.32
N LEU A 154 -0.67 4.57 -9.21
CA LEU A 154 0.74 4.88 -9.36
C LEU A 154 1.30 5.52 -8.09
N LEU A 155 0.60 6.50 -7.52
CA LEU A 155 0.99 7.14 -6.26
C LEU A 155 1.05 6.13 -5.13
N SER A 156 0.09 5.20 -5.04
CA SER A 156 0.12 4.16 -4.02
C SER A 156 1.39 3.31 -4.09
N ILE A 157 1.87 2.97 -5.29
CA ILE A 157 3.06 2.16 -5.51
C ILE A 157 4.34 2.96 -5.26
N ILE A 158 4.44 4.19 -5.80
CA ILE A 158 5.59 5.07 -5.60
C ILE A 158 5.81 5.32 -4.10
N VAL A 159 4.74 5.56 -3.34
CA VAL A 159 4.80 5.78 -1.88
C VAL A 159 5.33 4.56 -1.13
N ILE A 160 4.99 3.33 -1.54
CA ILE A 160 5.55 2.11 -0.94
C ILE A 160 7.05 2.03 -1.24
N ALA A 161 7.43 2.31 -2.49
CA ALA A 161 8.79 2.17 -2.98
C ALA A 161 9.73 3.23 -2.39
N SER A 162 9.25 4.47 -2.20
CA SER A 162 10.03 5.59 -1.68
C SER A 162 10.32 5.47 -0.19
N ARG A 163 9.62 4.62 0.56
CA ARG A 163 9.73 4.41 2.04
C ARG A 163 9.43 5.63 2.91
N ASP A 164 9.45 6.85 2.36
CA ASP A 164 9.52 8.11 3.12
C ASP A 164 8.14 8.68 3.48
N LEU A 165 7.16 8.62 2.56
CA LEU A 165 5.77 9.02 2.85
C LEU A 165 5.04 8.00 3.74
N GLY A 166 5.50 6.76 3.76
CA GLY A 166 5.02 5.73 4.68
C GLY A 166 3.70 5.06 4.29
N LYS A 167 3.38 3.99 5.00
CA LYS A 167 2.31 3.04 4.64
C LYS A 167 0.89 3.61 4.72
N GLU A 168 0.65 4.67 5.48
CA GLU A 168 -0.68 5.29 5.61
C GLU A 168 -1.10 6.02 4.34
N ILE A 169 -0.18 6.77 3.74
CA ILE A 169 -0.44 7.49 2.48
C ILE A 169 -0.62 6.51 1.33
N SER A 170 0.17 5.45 1.27
CA SER A 170 -0.03 4.41 0.25
C SER A 170 -1.39 3.72 0.40
N LEU A 171 -1.83 3.43 1.63
CA LEU A 171 -3.16 2.89 1.89
C LEU A 171 -4.26 3.85 1.44
N TYR A 172 -4.10 5.15 1.72
CA TYR A 172 -5.02 6.18 1.27
C TYR A 172 -5.16 6.21 -0.26
N GLU A 173 -4.04 6.30 -0.97
CA GLU A 173 -4.03 6.34 -2.43
C GLU A 173 -4.63 5.05 -3.02
N SER A 174 -4.30 3.90 -2.46
CA SER A 174 -4.87 2.61 -2.88
C SER A 174 -6.38 2.55 -2.65
N ALA A 175 -6.87 3.01 -1.49
CA ALA A 175 -8.29 2.99 -1.14
C ALA A 175 -9.14 3.90 -2.05
N LYS A 176 -8.54 4.93 -2.66
CA LYS A 176 -9.19 5.84 -3.61
C LYS A 176 -9.33 5.28 -5.02
N THR A 177 -8.65 4.18 -5.32
CA THR A 177 -8.86 3.47 -6.58
C THR A 177 -10.24 2.78 -6.59
N HIS A 178 -10.75 2.50 -7.78
CA HIS A 178 -12.04 1.88 -8.07
C HIS A 178 -11.83 0.87 -9.23
N PRO A 179 -11.13 -0.25 -8.99
CA PRO A 179 -10.82 -1.24 -10.02
C PRO A 179 -12.05 -1.73 -10.81
N GLU A 180 -13.21 -1.77 -10.18
CA GLU A 180 -14.48 -2.19 -10.77
C GLU A 180 -14.96 -1.30 -11.92
N ARG A 181 -14.46 -0.06 -11.99
CA ARG A 181 -14.79 0.90 -13.06
C ARG A 181 -13.80 0.88 -14.22
N LEU A 182 -12.70 0.14 -14.08
CA LEU A 182 -11.71 -0.01 -15.13
C LEU A 182 -12.10 -1.13 -16.10
N PRO A 183 -11.75 -0.99 -17.39
CA PRO A 183 -11.90 -2.08 -18.35
C PRO A 183 -11.07 -3.30 -17.91
N ASP A 184 -11.57 -4.49 -18.21
CA ASP A 184 -10.83 -5.72 -17.97
C ASP A 184 -9.52 -5.73 -18.79
N GLY A 185 -8.41 -6.06 -18.14
CA GLY A 185 -7.09 -5.98 -18.75
C GLY A 185 -5.97 -6.08 -17.72
N GLU A 186 -4.72 -6.17 -18.22
CA GLU A 186 -3.52 -6.28 -17.39
C GLU A 186 -3.40 -5.15 -16.35
N ILE A 187 -3.75 -3.92 -16.73
CA ILE A 187 -3.68 -2.76 -15.82
C ILE A 187 -4.59 -2.95 -14.61
N LYS A 188 -5.83 -3.39 -14.82
CA LYS A 188 -6.78 -3.70 -13.75
C LYS A 188 -6.26 -4.84 -12.88
N ALA A 189 -5.73 -5.90 -13.49
CA ALA A 189 -5.15 -7.04 -12.79
C ALA A 189 -3.96 -6.63 -11.88
N LEU A 190 -3.07 -5.77 -12.37
CA LEU A 190 -1.97 -5.21 -11.59
C LEU A 190 -2.46 -4.32 -10.45
N LEU A 191 -3.44 -3.45 -10.72
CA LEU A 191 -4.07 -2.61 -9.71
C LEU A 191 -4.63 -3.44 -8.55
N GLN A 192 -5.42 -4.47 -8.88
CA GLN A 192 -6.03 -5.36 -7.89
C GLN A 192 -4.96 -6.12 -7.09
N PHE A 193 -3.91 -6.62 -7.74
CA PHE A 193 -2.80 -7.24 -7.04
C PHE A 193 -2.13 -6.28 -6.04
N PHE A 194 -1.79 -5.06 -6.46
CA PHE A 194 -1.12 -4.09 -5.59
C PHE A 194 -2.00 -3.62 -4.44
N ARG A 195 -3.28 -3.41 -4.71
CA ARG A 195 -4.27 -3.07 -3.72
C ARG A 195 -4.48 -4.19 -2.71
N GLY A 196 -4.57 -5.44 -3.17
CA GLY A 196 -4.58 -6.61 -2.31
C GLY A 196 -3.34 -6.69 -1.42
N PHE A 197 -2.15 -6.62 -2.02
CA PHE A 197 -0.88 -6.60 -1.27
C PHE A 197 -0.83 -5.51 -0.19
N LEU A 198 -1.34 -4.31 -0.47
CA LEU A 198 -1.43 -3.22 0.50
C LEU A 198 -2.42 -3.49 1.63
N PHE A 199 -3.59 -4.05 1.32
CA PHE A 199 -4.57 -4.45 2.32
C PHE A 199 -4.02 -5.54 3.23
N PHE A 200 -3.30 -6.52 2.68
CA PHE A 200 -2.58 -7.53 3.46
C PHE A 200 -1.58 -6.90 4.45
N GLU A 201 -0.74 -5.98 3.97
CA GLU A 201 0.22 -5.24 4.81
C GLU A 201 -0.45 -4.45 5.95
N LYS A 202 -1.72 -4.09 5.77
CA LYS A 202 -2.55 -3.35 6.73
C LYS A 202 -3.50 -4.24 7.54
N LYS A 203 -3.34 -5.56 7.42
CA LYS A 203 -4.13 -6.60 8.11
C LYS A 203 -5.62 -6.54 7.78
N LEU A 204 -5.95 -6.03 6.59
CA LEU A 204 -7.29 -6.03 6.02
C LEU A 204 -7.43 -7.27 5.12
N PHE A 205 -7.34 -8.45 5.74
CA PHE A 205 -7.17 -9.72 5.05
C PHE A 205 -8.35 -10.08 4.15
N TYR A 206 -9.60 -9.73 4.53
CA TYR A 206 -10.78 -10.01 3.70
C TYR A 206 -10.86 -9.06 2.52
N LEU A 207 -10.45 -7.80 2.67
CA LEU A 207 -10.32 -6.87 1.54
C LEU A 207 -9.22 -7.31 0.58
N SER A 208 -8.08 -7.77 1.10
CA SER A 208 -7.00 -8.30 0.27
C SER A 208 -7.44 -9.56 -0.49
N GLU A 209 -8.04 -10.51 0.20
CA GLU A 209 -8.54 -11.76 -0.37
C GLU A 209 -9.56 -11.49 -1.50
N ASP A 210 -10.46 -10.52 -1.34
CA ASP A 210 -11.46 -10.13 -2.35
C ASP A 210 -10.81 -9.57 -3.63
N GLU A 211 -9.79 -8.71 -3.50
CA GLU A 211 -9.07 -8.17 -4.66
C GLU A 211 -8.28 -9.26 -5.40
N ILE A 212 -7.55 -10.09 -4.64
CA ILE A 212 -6.70 -11.14 -5.22
C ILE A 212 -7.55 -12.25 -5.82
N SER A 213 -8.70 -12.59 -5.22
CA SER A 213 -9.65 -13.55 -5.80
C SER A 213 -10.18 -13.10 -7.16
N LYS A 214 -10.58 -11.83 -7.30
CA LYS A 214 -11.01 -11.28 -8.60
C LYS A 214 -9.88 -11.35 -9.64
N ASN A 215 -8.64 -11.10 -9.21
CA ASN A 215 -7.49 -11.17 -10.09
C ASN A 215 -7.20 -12.60 -10.57
N ILE A 216 -7.26 -13.58 -9.67
CA ILE A 216 -7.12 -15.01 -10.03
C ILE A 216 -8.21 -15.42 -11.01
N GLU A 217 -9.46 -15.09 -10.73
CA GLU A 217 -10.58 -15.40 -11.64
C GLU A 217 -10.40 -14.76 -13.02
N TRP A 218 -9.84 -13.55 -13.08
CA TRP A 218 -9.56 -12.88 -14.35
C TRP A 218 -8.43 -13.59 -15.10
N LEU A 219 -7.35 -13.98 -14.43
CA LEU A 219 -6.24 -14.73 -15.04
C LEU A 219 -6.70 -16.09 -15.58
N GLU A 220 -7.47 -16.85 -14.81
CA GLU A 220 -8.02 -18.15 -15.22
C GLU A 220 -8.90 -18.04 -16.47
N LYS A 221 -9.63 -16.93 -16.64
CA LYS A 221 -10.45 -16.66 -17.83
C LYS A 221 -9.64 -16.18 -19.04
N HIS A 222 -8.39 -15.74 -18.84
CA HIS A 222 -7.55 -15.15 -19.88
C HIS A 222 -6.13 -15.77 -19.93
N PRO A 223 -6.00 -17.10 -20.15
CA PRO A 223 -4.72 -17.81 -20.05
C PRO A 223 -3.66 -17.41 -21.09
N THR A 224 -4.05 -16.71 -22.15
CA THR A 224 -3.16 -16.31 -23.26
C THR A 224 -2.94 -14.80 -23.35
N ILE A 225 -3.43 -14.01 -22.40
CA ILE A 225 -3.24 -12.56 -22.40
C ILE A 225 -1.75 -12.24 -22.27
N ASP A 226 -1.28 -11.23 -23.03
CA ASP A 226 0.08 -10.73 -22.83
C ASP A 226 0.14 -9.88 -21.58
N LEU A 227 1.15 -10.14 -20.74
CA LEU A 227 1.36 -9.49 -19.46
C LEU A 227 2.69 -8.73 -19.48
N ALA A 228 2.81 -7.78 -20.42
CA ALA A 228 4.05 -7.05 -20.67
C ALA A 228 4.40 -6.10 -19.51
N PHE A 229 3.42 -5.41 -18.93
CA PHE A 229 3.66 -4.50 -17.81
C PHE A 229 4.06 -5.27 -16.55
N THR A 230 3.38 -6.38 -16.28
CA THR A 230 3.64 -7.31 -15.18
C THR A 230 5.06 -7.84 -15.28
N ARG A 231 5.45 -8.35 -16.45
CA ARG A 231 6.82 -8.84 -16.67
C ARG A 231 7.87 -7.78 -16.38
N THR A 232 7.60 -6.53 -16.76
CA THR A 232 8.53 -5.41 -16.55
C THR A 232 8.64 -5.03 -15.07
N ILE A 233 7.50 -4.83 -14.40
CA ILE A 233 7.40 -4.47 -12.98
C ILE A 233 8.07 -5.53 -12.09
N PHE A 234 7.81 -6.80 -12.36
CA PHE A 234 8.39 -7.90 -11.58
C PHE A 234 9.83 -8.28 -12.02
N GLN A 235 10.38 -7.57 -13.01
CA GLN A 235 11.71 -7.83 -13.58
C GLN A 235 11.88 -9.27 -14.09
N TRP A 236 10.79 -9.85 -14.59
CA TRP A 236 10.75 -11.20 -15.15
C TRP A 236 11.21 -11.27 -16.61
N GLY A 237 12.01 -10.31 -17.08
CA GLY A 237 12.27 -10.04 -18.51
C GLY A 237 12.76 -11.19 -19.40
N LYS A 238 13.13 -12.35 -18.85
CA LYS A 238 13.46 -13.57 -19.61
C LYS A 238 12.31 -14.57 -19.73
N LEU A 239 11.21 -14.36 -19.01
CA LEU A 239 10.02 -15.21 -19.10
C LEU A 239 9.27 -14.91 -20.39
N ASP A 240 8.81 -15.96 -21.07
CA ASP A 240 7.83 -15.85 -22.13
C ASP A 240 6.44 -15.51 -21.57
N ASN A 241 5.47 -15.25 -22.44
CA ASN A 241 4.11 -14.87 -22.03
C ASN A 241 3.44 -15.95 -21.16
N LYS A 242 3.61 -17.23 -21.52
CA LYS A 242 3.02 -18.36 -20.77
C LYS A 242 3.60 -18.42 -19.36
N LYS A 243 4.93 -18.36 -19.22
CA LYS A 243 5.61 -18.37 -17.92
C LYS A 243 5.30 -17.12 -17.10
N THR A 244 5.12 -15.97 -17.74
CA THR A 244 4.69 -14.73 -17.07
C THR A 244 3.29 -14.89 -16.49
N HIS A 245 2.36 -15.46 -17.25
CA HIS A 245 1.01 -15.76 -16.78
C HIS A 245 1.04 -16.69 -15.57
N ILE A 246 1.76 -17.81 -15.66
CA ILE A 246 1.87 -18.77 -14.55
C ILE A 246 2.56 -18.14 -13.34
N ALA A 247 3.61 -17.33 -13.52
CA ALA A 247 4.27 -16.64 -12.42
C ALA A 247 3.33 -15.63 -11.72
N PHE A 248 2.49 -14.92 -12.48
CA PHE A 248 1.53 -13.98 -11.91
C PHE A 248 0.35 -14.71 -11.24
N HIS A 249 -0.10 -15.83 -11.80
CA HIS A 249 -1.08 -16.71 -11.17
C HIS A 249 -0.55 -17.24 -9.83
N ALA A 250 0.69 -17.73 -9.82
CA ALA A 250 1.37 -18.25 -8.63
C ALA A 250 1.42 -17.19 -7.51
N ILE A 251 1.84 -15.96 -7.83
CA ILE A 251 2.00 -14.93 -6.80
C ILE A 251 0.67 -14.46 -6.23
N ASN A 252 -0.40 -14.44 -7.03
CA ASN A 252 -1.74 -14.17 -6.51
C ASN A 252 -2.18 -15.28 -5.54
N HIS A 253 -2.00 -16.56 -5.90
CA HIS A 253 -2.28 -17.65 -4.95
C HIS A 253 -1.43 -17.57 -3.69
N LEU A 254 -0.15 -17.23 -3.80
CA LEU A 254 0.72 -17.06 -2.63
C LEU A 254 0.15 -16.03 -1.64
N PHE A 255 -0.23 -14.83 -2.13
CA PHE A 255 -0.75 -13.78 -1.26
C PHE A 255 -2.16 -14.07 -0.74
N ARG A 256 -3.06 -14.61 -1.56
CA ARG A 256 -4.38 -15.05 -1.09
C ARG A 256 -4.27 -16.17 -0.04
N GLY A 257 -3.31 -17.07 -0.21
CA GLY A 257 -2.98 -18.10 0.75
C GLY A 257 -2.53 -17.50 2.08
N PHE A 258 -1.70 -16.46 2.05
CA PHE A 258 -1.35 -15.73 3.27
C PHE A 258 -2.53 -14.99 3.90
N ASP A 259 -3.38 -14.31 3.13
CA ASP A 259 -4.59 -13.66 3.65
C ASP A 259 -5.42 -14.65 4.46
N ARG A 260 -5.80 -15.76 3.82
CA ARG A 260 -6.63 -16.81 4.41
C ARG A 260 -5.95 -17.51 5.58
N LEU A 261 -4.61 -17.63 5.57
CA LEU A 261 -3.85 -18.20 6.67
C LEU A 261 -3.88 -17.30 7.92
N MET A 262 -3.95 -15.98 7.71
CA MET A 262 -3.98 -14.95 8.76
C MET A 262 -5.39 -14.65 9.28
N MET A 263 -6.43 -15.13 8.59
CA MET A 263 -7.81 -15.11 9.08
C MET A 263 -8.03 -16.15 10.19
N ASP A 264 -9.03 -15.89 11.05
CA ASP A 264 -9.23 -16.67 12.28
C ASP A 264 -9.99 -17.99 12.07
N ARG A 265 -10.67 -18.17 10.94
CA ARG A 265 -11.59 -19.31 10.75
C ARG A 265 -10.86 -20.55 10.25
N GLU A 266 -11.30 -21.72 10.70
CA GLU A 266 -10.73 -22.99 10.28
C GLU A 266 -10.92 -23.23 8.77
N ILE A 267 -12.05 -22.76 8.20
CA ILE A 267 -12.30 -22.85 6.77
C ILE A 267 -11.30 -22.00 5.96
N ASP A 268 -10.85 -20.87 6.50
CA ASP A 268 -9.87 -20.01 5.82
C ASP A 268 -8.50 -20.69 5.81
N GLU A 269 -8.09 -21.32 6.91
CA GLU A 269 -6.85 -22.12 6.93
C GLU A 269 -6.88 -23.27 5.90
N LYS A 270 -8.02 -23.97 5.76
CA LYS A 270 -8.18 -25.01 4.73
C LYS A 270 -8.11 -24.44 3.31
N ARG A 271 -8.68 -23.26 3.08
CA ARG A 271 -8.60 -22.57 1.79
C ARG A 271 -7.17 -22.10 1.50
N ALA A 272 -6.44 -21.61 2.50
CA ALA A 272 -5.05 -21.19 2.40
C ALA A 272 -4.13 -22.33 1.94
N LEU A 273 -4.34 -23.54 2.47
CA LEU A 273 -3.56 -24.72 2.04
C LEU A 273 -3.74 -24.99 0.54
N LYS A 274 -4.96 -24.90 0.00
CA LYS A 274 -5.21 -25.07 -1.44
C LYS A 274 -4.54 -24.00 -2.30
N ASP A 275 -4.50 -22.77 -1.81
CA ASP A 275 -3.76 -21.70 -2.49
C ASP A 275 -2.25 -21.98 -2.51
N PHE A 276 -1.69 -22.46 -1.40
CA PHE A 276 -0.29 -22.86 -1.37
C PHE A 276 0.00 -24.07 -2.28
N GLU A 277 -0.90 -25.04 -2.40
CA GLU A 277 -0.77 -26.13 -3.38
C GLU A 277 -0.73 -25.59 -4.81
N SER A 278 -1.60 -24.63 -5.12
CA SER A 278 -1.66 -23.97 -6.44
C SER A 278 -0.37 -23.20 -6.73
N PHE A 279 0.12 -22.40 -5.76
CA PHE A 279 1.40 -21.71 -5.87
C PHE A 279 2.57 -22.67 -6.12
N ILE A 280 2.65 -23.78 -5.38
CA ILE A 280 3.73 -24.78 -5.55
C ILE A 280 3.62 -25.48 -6.90
N SER A 281 2.41 -25.78 -7.37
CA SER A 281 2.16 -26.34 -8.70
C SER A 281 2.69 -25.43 -9.80
N ASP A 282 2.31 -24.15 -9.76
CA ASP A 282 2.75 -23.16 -10.74
C ASP A 282 4.26 -22.92 -10.69
N ALA A 283 4.82 -22.79 -9.48
CA ALA A 283 6.24 -22.63 -9.27
C ALA A 283 7.04 -23.79 -9.91
N LYS A 284 6.57 -25.02 -9.75
CA LYS A 284 7.17 -26.21 -10.38
C LYS A 284 7.04 -26.17 -11.90
N GLU A 285 5.91 -25.74 -12.46
CA GLU A 285 5.72 -25.65 -13.91
C GLU A 285 6.72 -24.67 -14.55
N ILE A 286 7.00 -23.54 -13.90
CA ILE A 286 7.96 -22.55 -14.43
C ILE A 286 9.41 -22.80 -14.01
N GLY A 287 9.68 -23.84 -13.21
CA GLY A 287 11.02 -24.18 -12.72
C GLY A 287 11.55 -23.24 -11.63
N LEU A 288 10.66 -22.61 -10.85
CA LEU A 288 11.01 -21.77 -9.71
C LEU A 288 11.35 -22.66 -8.49
N ASP A 289 12.61 -22.66 -8.07
CA ASP A 289 13.09 -23.37 -6.87
C ASP A 289 13.94 -22.40 -6.02
N ASN A 290 13.27 -21.67 -5.12
CA ASN A 290 13.89 -20.64 -4.28
C ASN A 290 13.36 -20.70 -2.83
N GLU A 291 13.84 -19.78 -1.98
CA GLU A 291 13.49 -19.73 -0.57
C GLU A 291 12.00 -19.65 -0.26
N ILE A 292 11.24 -18.92 -1.07
CA ILE A 292 9.79 -18.77 -0.85
C ILE A 292 9.11 -20.10 -1.12
N VAL A 293 9.49 -20.76 -2.22
CA VAL A 293 9.01 -22.11 -2.55
C VAL A 293 9.35 -23.08 -1.42
N TRP A 294 10.60 -23.12 -0.95
CA TRP A 294 11.02 -24.01 0.14
C TRP A 294 10.31 -23.72 1.47
N ALA A 295 10.02 -22.45 1.75
CA ALA A 295 9.32 -22.04 2.95
C ALA A 295 7.84 -22.47 2.92
N ILE A 296 7.15 -22.30 1.78
CA ILE A 296 5.77 -22.76 1.59
C ILE A 296 5.69 -24.29 1.56
N GLU A 297 6.62 -24.96 0.87
CA GLU A 297 6.73 -26.42 0.89
C GLU A 297 6.90 -26.94 2.32
N THR A 298 7.80 -26.32 3.10
CA THR A 298 7.98 -26.65 4.52
C THR A 298 6.66 -26.55 5.26
N PHE A 299 5.97 -25.42 5.17
CA PHE A 299 4.69 -25.20 5.85
C PHE A 299 3.63 -26.23 5.48
N LEU A 300 3.47 -26.48 4.18
CA LEU A 300 2.47 -27.40 3.66
C LEU A 300 2.74 -28.85 4.09
N TYR A 301 4.00 -29.30 3.97
CA TYR A 301 4.40 -30.63 4.40
C TYR A 301 4.26 -30.81 5.92
N LEU A 302 4.51 -29.77 6.70
CA LEU A 302 4.27 -29.79 8.14
C LEU A 302 2.78 -29.92 8.49
N LYS A 303 1.92 -29.19 7.78
CA LYS A 303 0.46 -29.23 7.96
C LYS A 303 -0.16 -30.54 7.50
N ASN A 304 0.39 -31.14 6.45
CA ASN A 304 -0.07 -32.43 5.90
C ASN A 304 0.56 -33.65 6.57
N GLU A 305 1.30 -33.47 7.68
CA GLU A 305 2.01 -34.53 8.40
C GLU A 305 2.97 -35.36 7.53
N GLU A 306 3.70 -34.68 6.65
CA GLU A 306 4.74 -35.25 5.78
C GLU A 306 6.16 -34.85 6.25
N PRO A 307 6.63 -35.34 7.42
CA PRO A 307 7.85 -34.84 8.07
C PRO A 307 9.11 -35.04 7.23
N GLU A 308 9.20 -36.11 6.43
CA GLU A 308 10.35 -36.36 5.56
C GLU A 308 10.50 -35.27 4.49
N LYS A 309 9.40 -34.88 3.84
CA LYS A 309 9.41 -33.82 2.83
C LYS A 309 9.65 -32.45 3.48
N ALA A 310 9.08 -32.20 4.65
CA ALA A 310 9.34 -30.98 5.43
C ALA A 310 10.83 -30.83 5.77
N ILE A 311 11.49 -31.91 6.23
CA ILE A 311 12.93 -31.89 6.54
C ILE A 311 13.76 -31.57 5.29
N ILE A 312 13.41 -32.09 4.12
CA ILE A 312 14.10 -31.78 2.86
C ILE A 312 13.97 -30.28 2.54
N ALA A 313 12.75 -29.74 2.63
CA ALA A 313 12.50 -28.32 2.35
C ALA A 313 13.22 -27.39 3.35
N ILE A 314 13.21 -27.70 4.66
CA ILE A 314 13.93 -26.94 5.69
C ILE A 314 15.45 -26.98 5.43
N LYS A 315 15.99 -28.14 5.02
CA LYS A 315 17.42 -28.26 4.68
C LYS A 315 17.81 -27.34 3.51
N LYS A 316 16.96 -27.25 2.47
CA LYS A 316 17.16 -26.29 1.38
C LYS A 316 17.10 -24.85 1.91
N LEU A 317 16.04 -24.51 2.66
CA LEU A 317 15.84 -23.18 3.24
C LEU A 317 17.04 -22.72 4.09
N LYS A 318 17.63 -23.62 4.89
CA LYS A 318 18.81 -23.34 5.73
C LYS A 318 20.05 -22.90 4.95
N THR A 319 20.14 -23.26 3.67
CA THR A 319 21.26 -22.83 2.81
C THR A 319 21.12 -21.39 2.34
N SER A 320 19.94 -20.78 2.48
CA SER A 320 19.67 -19.44 1.99
C SER A 320 20.58 -18.38 2.60
N PRO A 321 21.19 -17.50 1.79
CA PRO A 321 21.94 -16.34 2.29
C PRO A 321 21.05 -15.30 2.99
N LEU A 322 19.72 -15.38 2.85
CA LEU A 322 18.77 -14.44 3.45
C LEU A 322 18.53 -14.68 4.94
N LEU A 323 18.95 -15.84 5.47
CA LEU A 323 18.74 -16.21 6.87
C LEU A 323 19.95 -15.92 7.74
N SER A 324 19.69 -15.31 8.90
CA SER A 324 20.65 -15.10 9.98
C SER A 324 21.11 -16.41 10.64
N ASN A 325 22.21 -16.36 11.37
CA ASN A 325 22.73 -17.51 12.12
C ASN A 325 21.71 -18.03 13.15
N THR A 326 20.95 -17.14 13.78
CA THR A 326 19.90 -17.48 14.74
C THR A 326 18.74 -18.22 14.06
N GLU A 327 18.29 -17.74 12.90
CA GLU A 327 17.23 -18.41 12.13
C GLU A 327 17.71 -19.81 11.67
N ARG A 328 18.94 -19.92 11.18
CA ARG A 328 19.54 -21.23 10.80
C ARG A 328 19.67 -22.19 11.99
N ALA A 329 19.96 -21.69 13.18
CA ALA A 329 20.02 -22.50 14.39
C ALA A 329 18.64 -23.04 14.78
N SER A 330 17.60 -22.19 14.77
CA SER A 330 16.22 -22.61 15.03
C SER A 330 15.73 -23.69 14.05
N MET A 331 16.16 -23.63 12.79
CA MET A 331 15.85 -24.67 11.80
C MET A 331 16.48 -26.04 12.12
N ASN A 332 17.65 -26.09 12.76
CA ASN A 332 18.24 -27.36 13.20
C ASN A 332 17.44 -27.98 14.34
N GLU A 333 16.93 -27.15 15.25
CA GLU A 333 16.04 -27.59 16.34
C GLU A 333 14.73 -28.11 15.75
N SER A 334 14.16 -27.43 14.74
CA SER A 334 12.98 -27.91 14.01
C SER A 334 13.24 -29.24 13.30
N ILE A 335 14.38 -29.42 12.61
CA ILE A 335 14.73 -30.70 11.98
C ILE A 335 14.82 -31.82 13.03
N THR A 336 15.52 -31.57 14.14
CA THR A 336 15.70 -32.55 15.21
C THR A 336 14.37 -32.91 15.87
N TYR A 337 13.49 -31.92 16.07
CA TYR A 337 12.14 -32.12 16.58
C TYR A 337 11.31 -32.98 15.63
N LEU A 338 11.30 -32.67 14.33
CA LEU A 338 10.52 -33.39 13.32
C LEU A 338 10.96 -34.84 13.14
N GLN A 339 12.26 -35.12 13.28
CA GLN A 339 12.80 -36.49 13.24
C GLN A 339 12.31 -37.36 14.40
N ASN A 340 11.93 -36.73 15.52
CA ASN A 340 11.56 -37.41 16.76
C ASN A 340 10.09 -37.16 17.18
N ARG A 341 9.29 -36.54 16.30
CA ARG A 341 7.92 -36.12 16.60
C ARG A 341 6.94 -37.29 16.51
N GLU A 342 6.07 -37.40 17.52
CA GLU A 342 4.85 -38.21 17.44
C GLU A 342 3.79 -37.51 16.59
N THR A 343 3.20 -38.24 15.64
CA THR A 343 2.09 -37.81 14.78
C THR A 343 0.96 -37.17 15.60
N GLY A 344 0.40 -36.05 15.15
CA GLY A 344 -0.70 -35.35 15.84
C GLY A 344 -0.35 -34.28 16.87
N LYS A 345 0.93 -34.04 17.25
CA LYS A 345 1.29 -32.91 18.15
C LYS A 345 1.42 -31.60 17.41
N VAL A 346 0.65 -30.57 17.77
CA VAL A 346 0.59 -29.27 17.04
C VAL A 346 1.94 -28.56 17.05
N LEU A 347 2.42 -28.09 15.89
CA LEU A 347 3.47 -27.07 15.80
C LEU A 347 3.00 -25.78 16.48
N ASN A 348 3.92 -24.91 16.90
CA ASN A 348 3.57 -23.56 17.36
C ASN A 348 3.08 -22.71 16.16
N GLY A 349 1.87 -22.99 15.68
CA GLY A 349 1.33 -22.53 14.40
C GLY A 349 1.16 -21.02 14.28
N VAL A 350 1.29 -20.25 15.36
CA VAL A 350 1.29 -18.78 15.29
C VAL A 350 2.64 -18.27 14.78
N TYR A 351 3.77 -18.81 15.26
CA TYR A 351 5.10 -18.34 14.88
C TYR A 351 5.37 -18.59 13.38
N ASP A 352 4.94 -19.76 12.87
CA ASP A 352 5.16 -20.16 11.49
C ASP A 352 4.38 -19.27 10.50
N LYS A 353 3.12 -18.91 10.81
CA LYS A 353 2.27 -18.03 9.98
C LYS A 353 2.88 -16.64 9.78
N TYR A 354 3.33 -16.02 10.88
CA TYR A 354 3.91 -14.67 10.86
C TYR A 354 5.32 -14.63 10.23
N PHE A 355 6.11 -15.70 10.39
CA PHE A 355 7.44 -15.77 9.77
C PHE A 355 7.34 -15.86 8.24
N LEU A 356 6.50 -16.76 7.72
CA LEU A 356 6.36 -17.00 6.28
C LEU A 356 5.83 -15.77 5.53
N SER A 357 4.76 -15.17 6.06
CA SER A 357 4.18 -13.93 5.51
C SER A 357 5.22 -12.80 5.46
N LYS A 358 6.00 -12.63 6.53
CA LYS A 358 7.05 -11.62 6.60
C LYS A 358 8.13 -11.81 5.54
N VAL A 359 8.51 -13.05 5.23
CA VAL A 359 9.49 -13.35 4.16
C VAL A 359 8.91 -12.96 2.80
N ALA A 360 7.67 -13.36 2.50
CA ALA A 360 7.02 -13.03 1.23
C ALA A 360 6.80 -11.52 1.05
N THR A 361 6.31 -10.82 2.08
CA THR A 361 6.21 -9.35 2.09
C THR A 361 7.57 -8.70 1.82
N LYS A 362 8.62 -9.10 2.55
CA LYS A 362 9.95 -8.52 2.37
C LYS A 362 10.48 -8.72 0.96
N TYR A 363 10.26 -9.89 0.39
CA TYR A 363 10.62 -10.18 -0.99
C TYR A 363 9.88 -9.25 -1.95
N MET A 364 8.55 -9.11 -1.80
CA MET A 364 7.76 -8.20 -2.64
C MET A 364 8.21 -6.75 -2.54
N ILE A 365 8.38 -6.23 -1.33
CA ILE A 365 8.89 -4.89 -1.11
C ILE A 365 10.28 -4.74 -1.76
N SER A 366 11.13 -5.76 -1.70
CA SER A 366 12.45 -5.73 -2.34
C SER A 366 12.37 -5.68 -3.87
N ILE A 367 11.34 -6.27 -4.49
CA ILE A 367 11.09 -6.15 -5.92
C ILE A 367 10.68 -4.71 -6.24
N LEU A 368 9.68 -4.17 -5.52
CA LEU A 368 9.13 -2.84 -5.82
C LEU A 368 10.14 -1.72 -5.64
N ILE A 369 11.05 -1.83 -4.67
CA ILE A 369 12.11 -0.85 -4.44
C ILE A 369 13.19 -0.90 -5.54
N LYS A 370 13.42 -2.06 -6.15
CA LYS A 370 14.42 -2.20 -7.22
C LYS A 370 13.91 -1.67 -8.56
N VAL A 371 12.62 -1.39 -8.70
CA VAL A 371 12.06 -0.80 -9.91
C VAL A 371 12.40 0.69 -9.91
N ASP A 372 13.12 1.12 -10.94
CA ASP A 372 13.28 2.54 -11.23
C ASP A 372 11.98 3.06 -11.86
N TRP A 373 11.03 3.45 -11.00
CA TRP A 373 9.69 3.89 -11.40
C TRP A 373 9.72 5.10 -12.34
N LYS A 374 10.64 6.03 -12.10
CA LYS A 374 10.83 7.21 -12.96
C LYS A 374 11.28 6.79 -14.36
N LYS A 375 12.26 5.89 -14.47
CA LYS A 375 12.71 5.35 -15.75
C LYS A 375 11.64 4.49 -16.43
N LEU A 376 10.89 3.69 -15.68
CA LEU A 376 9.80 2.85 -16.19
C LEU A 376 8.73 3.73 -16.84
N MET A 377 8.26 4.76 -16.12
CA MET A 377 7.27 5.71 -16.63
C MET A 377 7.76 6.45 -17.88
N LYS A 378 9.02 6.90 -17.88
CA LYS A 378 9.62 7.52 -19.09
C LYS A 378 9.71 6.57 -20.28
N ALA A 379 10.07 5.30 -20.05
CA ALA A 379 10.16 4.30 -21.09
C ALA A 379 8.80 3.97 -21.73
N HIS A 380 7.70 4.22 -21.00
CA HIS A 380 6.33 4.09 -21.48
C HIS A 380 5.70 5.44 -21.86
N GLU A 381 6.51 6.47 -22.09
CA GLU A 381 6.08 7.78 -22.59
C GLU A 381 5.00 8.45 -21.72
N ILE A 382 5.01 8.18 -20.40
CA ILE A 382 4.10 8.86 -19.48
C ILE A 382 4.52 10.34 -19.38
N PRO A 383 3.63 11.28 -19.75
CA PRO A 383 3.97 12.70 -19.78
C PRO A 383 4.17 13.25 -18.37
N TYR A 384 4.96 14.32 -18.29
CA TYR A 384 5.25 15.04 -17.03
C TYR A 384 5.83 14.17 -15.91
N THR A 385 6.51 13.08 -16.26
CA THR A 385 7.09 12.15 -15.27
C THR A 385 8.08 12.87 -14.35
N ASP A 386 8.93 13.77 -14.87
CA ASP A 386 9.90 14.49 -14.03
C ASP A 386 9.18 15.37 -12.99
N GLU A 387 8.18 16.12 -13.42
CA GLU A 387 7.38 17.01 -12.60
C GLU A 387 6.60 16.27 -11.51
N VAL A 388 6.05 15.09 -11.83
CA VAL A 388 5.39 14.21 -10.85
C VAL A 388 6.38 13.80 -9.75
N PHE A 389 7.57 13.33 -10.10
CA PHE A 389 8.57 12.90 -9.11
C PHE A 389 9.12 14.07 -8.30
N ASP A 390 9.44 15.20 -8.94
CA ASP A 390 9.94 16.40 -8.24
C ASP A 390 8.89 16.93 -7.23
N THR A 391 7.61 16.88 -7.60
CA THR A 391 6.50 17.27 -6.72
C THR A 391 6.33 16.29 -5.56
N ILE A 392 6.45 14.98 -5.81
CA ILE A 392 6.43 13.96 -4.76
C ILE A 392 7.60 14.19 -3.78
N ASP A 393 8.82 14.41 -4.27
CA ASP A 393 10.00 14.62 -3.43
C ASP A 393 9.87 15.88 -2.57
N SER A 394 9.38 16.98 -3.15
CA SER A 394 9.04 18.21 -2.41
C SER A 394 8.04 17.94 -1.28
N PHE A 395 7.05 17.12 -1.58
CA PHE A 395 5.99 16.78 -0.65
C PHE A 395 6.45 15.85 0.48
N ASN A 396 7.33 14.90 0.16
CA ASN A 396 8.00 14.04 1.14
C ASN A 396 8.77 14.90 2.13
N HIS A 397 9.58 15.82 1.61
CA HIS A 397 10.39 16.70 2.44
C HIS A 397 9.54 17.58 3.36
N PHE A 398 8.40 18.08 2.85
CA PHE A 398 7.44 18.81 3.67
C PHE A 398 6.87 17.95 4.80
N ILE A 399 6.34 16.75 4.51
CA ILE A 399 5.76 15.87 5.52
C ILE A 399 6.78 15.44 6.58
N GLU A 400 8.02 15.16 6.19
CA GLU A 400 9.06 14.75 7.14
C GLU A 400 9.50 15.86 8.09
N ASN A 401 9.45 17.11 7.62
CA ASN A 401 9.94 18.25 8.39
C ASN A 401 8.82 19.01 9.09
N ILE A 402 7.56 18.91 8.65
CA ILE A 402 6.46 19.63 9.27
C ILE A 402 6.29 19.24 10.75
N ASP A 403 6.49 17.96 11.10
CA ASP A 403 6.41 17.48 12.49
C ASP A 403 7.49 18.07 13.40
N LYS A 404 8.66 18.43 12.84
CA LYS A 404 9.74 19.11 13.59
C LYS A 404 9.37 20.56 13.92
N TYR A 405 8.40 21.12 13.22
CA TYR A 405 8.05 22.54 13.25
C TYR A 405 6.54 22.76 13.47
N SER A 406 5.82 21.74 13.94
CA SER A 406 4.36 21.78 14.16
C SER A 406 3.96 22.04 15.61
N ASN A 407 4.90 21.95 16.57
CA ASN A 407 4.61 22.23 17.98
C ASN A 407 5.70 23.07 18.67
N MET A 408 5.29 23.83 19.68
CA MET A 408 6.14 24.83 20.36
C MET A 408 7.34 24.19 21.07
N GLU A 409 7.21 22.96 21.56
CA GLU A 409 8.27 22.23 22.28
C GLU A 409 9.39 21.75 21.35
N THR A 410 9.05 21.25 20.16
CA THR A 410 10.02 20.88 19.11
C THR A 410 10.70 22.10 18.52
N ILE A 411 9.96 23.19 18.33
CA ILE A 411 10.51 24.48 17.90
C ILE A 411 11.47 25.04 18.96
N GLU A 412 11.18 24.94 20.27
CA GLU A 412 12.11 25.32 21.35
C GLU A 412 13.40 24.51 21.36
N ASN A 413 13.34 23.24 20.97
CA ASN A 413 14.51 22.40 20.84
C ASN A 413 15.30 22.68 19.55
N ALA A 414 14.64 22.95 18.42
CA ALA A 414 15.28 23.39 17.18
C ALA A 414 15.90 24.79 17.30
N GLY A 415 15.25 25.70 18.03
CA GLY A 415 15.71 27.06 18.31
C GLY A 415 16.97 27.11 19.19
N LYS A 416 17.19 26.09 20.04
CA LYS A 416 18.46 25.91 20.77
C LYS A 416 19.63 25.55 19.83
N THR A 417 19.34 24.92 18.69
CA THR A 417 20.32 24.54 17.66
C THR A 417 20.60 25.68 16.66
N LEU A 418 19.62 26.56 16.42
CA LEU A 418 19.68 27.69 15.46
C LEU A 418 20.25 28.99 16.03
N LYS A 419 21.05 28.93 17.10
CA LYS A 419 21.50 30.10 17.86
C LYS A 419 22.33 31.12 17.06
N ASP A 420 22.82 30.75 15.88
CA ASP A 420 23.65 31.61 15.04
C ASP A 420 22.89 32.39 13.96
N GLU A 421 21.61 32.10 13.67
CA GLU A 421 20.81 32.82 12.63
C GLU A 421 19.59 33.63 13.12
N GLY A 422 19.42 33.79 14.44
CA GLY A 422 18.84 35.04 14.96
C GLY A 422 17.54 34.93 15.78
N SER A 423 17.60 35.56 16.95
CA SER A 423 16.49 35.76 17.89
C SER A 423 15.25 36.42 17.29
N LYS A 424 15.38 37.18 16.19
CA LYS A 424 14.23 37.84 15.53
C LYS A 424 13.34 36.88 14.74
N LEU A 425 13.92 35.83 14.13
CA LEU A 425 13.13 34.79 13.44
C LEU A 425 12.39 33.93 14.47
N TRP A 426 13.04 33.69 15.61
CA TRP A 426 12.47 33.00 16.76
C TRP A 426 11.23 33.69 17.34
N ASP A 427 11.29 35.01 17.58
CA ASP A 427 10.15 35.74 18.12
C ASP A 427 8.96 35.76 17.14
N LYS A 428 9.23 35.91 15.84
CA LYS A 428 8.19 35.82 14.79
C LYS A 428 7.58 34.42 14.67
N ALA A 429 8.37 33.36 14.83
CA ALA A 429 7.88 31.99 14.81
C ALA A 429 6.85 31.73 15.91
N LYS A 430 7.09 32.26 17.13
CA LYS A 430 6.17 32.12 18.27
C LYS A 430 4.83 32.81 18.03
N GLU A 431 4.81 33.97 17.39
CA GLU A 431 3.58 34.72 17.07
C GLU A 431 2.68 34.02 16.03
N LEU A 432 3.22 33.07 15.27
CA LEU A 432 2.52 32.45 14.14
C LEU A 432 1.89 31.09 14.44
N LEU A 433 2.19 30.50 15.60
CA LEU A 433 1.66 29.19 16.00
C LEU A 433 0.34 29.35 16.77
N PRO A 434 -0.62 28.42 16.60
CA PRO A 434 -1.82 28.40 17.43
C PRO A 434 -1.43 28.13 18.89
N GLU A 435 -2.02 28.88 19.83
CA GLU A 435 -1.99 28.52 21.25
C GLU A 435 -2.62 27.13 21.41
N LYS A 436 -2.07 26.30 22.31
CA LYS A 436 -2.65 24.98 22.63
C LYS A 436 -4.14 25.15 22.90
N GLU A 437 -4.99 24.49 22.11
CA GLU A 437 -6.35 24.20 22.57
C GLU A 437 -6.21 23.23 23.76
N GLU A 438 -6.59 23.70 24.95
CA GLU A 438 -6.65 22.90 26.19
C GLU A 438 -7.69 21.78 26.13
#